data_AF-A0A0P0Y0I3-F1
#
_entry.id   AF-A0A0P0Y0I3-F1
#
_cell.length_a   1.000
_cell.length_b   1.000
_cell.length_c   1.000
_cell.angle_alpha   90.00
_cell.angle_beta   90.00
_cell.angle_gamma   90.00
#
_symmetry.space_group_name_H-M   'P 1'
#
loop_
_entity.id
_entity.type
_entity.pdbx_description
1 polymer ?
#
loop_
_entity_poly.entity_id
_entity_poly.type
_entity_poly.pdbx_seq_one_letter_code
_entity_poly.pdbx_strand_id
1 'polypeptide(L)'
;MNSAKTLTLSAGSFPNLKTMVLKHMPDVNQLVVAGGALPVIEGLYIVSLPELERVPQGIETLCSLKKLWLLNLHKYFKSHWTDGEMHQKMQHVPDLRV
;
A
#
# COMPACT_ATOMS: atom_id res chain seq x y z
N MET A 1 -23.58 9.17 -1.59
CA MET A 1 -23.12 7.97 -0.86
C MET A 1 -21.80 7.55 -1.48
N ASN A 2 -20.66 7.79 -0.83
CA ASN A 2 -19.39 7.22 -1.30
C ASN A 2 -19.48 5.71 -1.03
N SER A 3 -19.81 4.93 -2.07
CA SER A 3 -19.68 3.48 -1.99
C SER A 3 -18.21 3.20 -1.74
N ALA A 4 -17.88 2.55 -0.63
CA ALA A 4 -16.51 2.14 -0.37
C ALA A 4 -16.01 1.31 -1.56
N LYS A 5 -14.98 1.79 -2.26
CA LYS A 5 -14.30 1.00 -3.29
C LYS A 5 -13.05 0.40 -2.68
N THR A 6 -13.16 -0.88 -2.38
CA THR A 6 -12.03 -1.68 -1.95
C THR A 6 -11.28 -2.19 -3.19
N LEU A 7 -9.99 -1.92 -3.26
CA LEU A 7 -9.08 -2.57 -4.19
C LEU A 7 -8.43 -3.75 -3.47
N THR A 8 -8.61 -4.96 -3.99
CA THR A 8 -8.04 -6.18 -3.39
C THR A 8 -7.05 -6.83 -4.34
N LEU A 9 -5.83 -7.04 -3.87
CA LEU A 9 -4.83 -7.88 -4.52
C LEU A 9 -4.93 -9.28 -3.93
N SER A 10 -5.62 -10.18 -4.64
CA SER A 10 -5.92 -11.54 -4.18
C SER A 10 -4.68 -12.44 -4.13
N ALA A 11 -4.73 -13.52 -3.36
CA ALA A 11 -3.67 -14.53 -3.31
C ALA A 11 -3.32 -15.03 -4.73
N GLY A 12 -2.03 -15.20 -5.03
CA GLY A 12 -1.55 -15.61 -6.35
C GLY A 12 -1.58 -14.51 -7.41
N SER A 13 -2.02 -13.29 -7.08
CA SER A 13 -1.97 -12.17 -8.02
C SER A 13 -0.53 -11.76 -8.32
N PHE A 14 -0.24 -11.64 -9.62
CA PHE A 14 1.01 -11.10 -10.16
C PHE A 14 2.28 -11.76 -9.61
N PRO A 15 2.49 -13.08 -9.81
CA PRO A 15 3.59 -13.84 -9.20
C PRO A 15 5.00 -13.37 -9.61
N ASN A 16 5.12 -12.64 -10.72
CA ASN A 16 6.40 -12.19 -11.27
C ASN A 16 6.55 -10.65 -11.33
N LEU A 17 5.60 -9.90 -10.78
CA LEU A 17 5.58 -8.44 -10.92
C LEU A 17 6.55 -7.78 -9.93
N LYS A 18 7.51 -7.02 -10.47
CA LYS A 18 8.52 -6.31 -9.67
C LYS A 18 8.13 -4.88 -9.30
N THR A 19 7.28 -4.23 -10.10
CA THR A 19 6.87 -2.85 -9.85
C THR A 19 5.38 -2.69 -10.08
N MET A 20 4.69 -2.06 -9.13
CA MET A 20 3.28 -1.70 -9.21
C MET A 20 3.12 -0.21 -8.87
N VAL A 21 2.31 0.47 -9.68
CA VAL A 21 1.94 1.87 -9.47
C VAL A 21 0.42 1.97 -9.42
N LEU A 22 -0.11 2.42 -8.29
CA LEU A 22 -1.52 2.77 -8.11
C LEU A 22 -1.60 4.29 -8.03
N LYS A 23 -2.19 4.92 -9.04
CA LYS A 23 -2.22 6.38 -9.15
C LYS A 23 -3.59 6.90 -9.52
N HIS A 24 -3.98 8.04 -8.93
CA HIS A 24 -5.20 8.79 -9.29
C HIS A 24 -6.46 7.93 -9.24
N MET A 25 -6.64 7.22 -8.14
CA MET A 25 -7.84 6.42 -7.87
C MET A 25 -8.68 7.13 -6.79
N PRO A 26 -9.44 8.18 -7.15
CA PRO A 26 -10.08 9.08 -6.18
C PRO A 26 -11.09 8.37 -5.28
N ASP A 27 -11.71 7.30 -5.74
CA ASP A 27 -12.76 6.60 -5.00
C ASP A 27 -12.23 5.45 -4.11
N VAL A 28 -10.95 5.07 -4.25
CA VAL A 28 -10.38 3.93 -3.52
C VAL A 28 -10.09 4.35 -2.09
N ASN A 29 -10.84 3.79 -1.14
CA ASN A 29 -10.73 4.09 0.28
C ASN A 29 -10.13 2.96 1.11
N GLN A 30 -10.03 1.76 0.54
CA GLN A 30 -9.40 0.61 1.17
C GLN A 30 -8.55 -0.15 0.15
N LEU A 31 -7.34 -0.50 0.55
CA LEU A 31 -6.45 -1.38 -0.19
C LEU A 31 -6.12 -2.60 0.66
N VAL A 32 -6.34 -3.79 0.10
CA VAL A 32 -6.06 -5.07 0.76
C VAL A 32 -5.07 -5.87 -0.09
N VAL A 33 -3.98 -6.28 0.53
CA VAL A 33 -3.01 -7.22 -0.01
C VAL A 33 -3.23 -8.56 0.69
N ALA A 34 -3.82 -9.52 -0.01
CA ALA A 34 -4.01 -10.85 0.53
C ALA A 34 -2.66 -11.58 0.63
N GLY A 35 -2.54 -12.49 1.60
CA GLY A 35 -1.34 -13.32 1.73
C GLY A 35 -1.03 -14.07 0.42
N GLY A 36 0.23 -14.04 0.00
CA GLY A 36 0.68 -14.65 -1.25
C GLY A 36 0.41 -13.84 -2.51
N ALA A 37 -0.16 -12.63 -2.41
CA ALA A 37 -0.12 -11.66 -3.50
C ALA A 37 1.27 -11.03 -3.61
N LEU A 38 1.67 -10.64 -4.83
CA LEU A 38 2.90 -9.86 -5.07
C LEU A 38 4.19 -10.45 -4.45
N PRO A 39 4.47 -11.75 -4.59
CA PRO A 39 5.56 -12.42 -3.85
C PRO A 39 6.97 -11.91 -4.19
N VAL A 40 7.16 -11.22 -5.32
CA VAL A 40 8.47 -10.72 -5.79
C VAL A 40 8.48 -9.21 -6.03
N ILE A 41 7.51 -8.47 -5.46
CA ILE A 41 7.41 -7.02 -5.65
C ILE A 41 8.61 -6.30 -5.03
N GLU A 42 9.28 -5.45 -5.80
CA GLU A 42 10.40 -4.63 -5.35
C GLU A 42 10.00 -3.17 -5.18
N GLY A 43 9.07 -2.66 -5.99
CA GLY A 43 8.60 -1.28 -5.95
C GLY A 43 7.08 -1.17 -5.90
N LEU A 44 6.55 -0.55 -4.85
CA LEU A 44 5.13 -0.22 -4.73
C LEU A 44 4.97 1.29 -4.56
N TYR A 45 4.24 1.91 -5.49
CA TYR A 45 3.99 3.35 -5.51
C TYR A 45 2.49 3.59 -5.45
N ILE A 46 2.01 4.17 -4.36
CA ILE A 46 0.61 4.56 -4.15
C ILE A 46 0.56 6.07 -4.08
N VAL A 47 -0.03 6.71 -5.09
CA VAL A 47 0.07 8.16 -5.30
C VAL A 47 -1.28 8.77 -5.64
N SER A 48 -1.68 9.82 -4.93
CA SER A 48 -2.94 10.53 -5.20
C SER A 48 -4.17 9.64 -5.06
N LEU A 49 -4.29 8.96 -3.91
CA LEU A 49 -5.49 8.24 -3.47
C LEU A 49 -6.09 9.01 -2.28
N PRO A 50 -6.87 10.08 -2.52
CA PRO A 50 -7.33 11.00 -1.49
C PRO A 50 -8.26 10.37 -0.45
N GLU A 51 -8.98 9.30 -0.79
CA GLU A 51 -9.88 8.61 0.14
C GLU A 51 -9.19 7.47 0.91
N LEU A 52 -7.93 7.14 0.59
CA LEU A 52 -7.18 6.09 1.27
C LEU A 52 -6.67 6.60 2.61
N GLU A 53 -7.49 6.44 3.65
CA GLU A 53 -7.20 6.86 5.02
C GLU A 53 -6.26 5.93 5.76
N ARG A 54 -6.37 4.62 5.54
CA ARG A 54 -5.68 3.63 6.36
C ARG A 54 -4.54 3.00 5.59
N VAL A 55 -3.53 2.58 6.34
CA VAL A 55 -2.43 1.75 5.84
C VAL A 55 -3.02 0.52 5.13
N PRO A 56 -2.56 0.17 3.91
CA PRO A 56 -3.08 -0.99 3.21
C PRO A 56 -2.95 -2.26 4.04
N GLN A 57 -4.04 -3.01 4.17
CA GLN A 57 -4.04 -4.24 4.93
C GLN A 57 -3.11 -5.26 4.27
N GLY A 58 -2.22 -5.89 5.06
CA GLY A 58 -1.26 -6.87 4.55
C GLY A 58 -0.04 -6.28 3.86
N ILE A 59 0.16 -4.95 3.85
CA ILE A 59 1.36 -4.35 3.23
C ILE A 59 2.66 -4.85 3.86
N GLU A 60 2.64 -5.17 5.16
CA GLU A 60 3.76 -5.72 5.91
C GLU A 60 4.16 -7.14 5.47
N THR A 61 3.30 -7.87 4.75
CA THR A 61 3.63 -9.19 4.22
C THR A 61 4.49 -9.11 2.95
N LEU A 62 4.71 -7.91 2.41
CA LEU A 62 5.52 -7.69 1.20
C LEU A 62 7.01 -7.59 1.55
N CYS A 63 7.61 -8.72 1.92
CA CYS A 63 9.00 -8.78 2.40
C CYS A 63 10.05 -8.45 1.32
N SER A 64 9.71 -8.54 0.03
CA SER A 64 10.62 -8.25 -1.08
C SER A 64 10.73 -6.77 -1.44
N LEU A 65 9.95 -5.89 -0.80
CA LEU A 65 9.93 -4.47 -1.11
C LEU A 65 11.29 -3.81 -0.87
N LYS A 66 11.76 -3.09 -1.89
CA LYS A 66 12.93 -2.20 -1.83
C LYS A 66 12.53 -0.73 -1.85
N LYS A 67 11.37 -0.41 -2.45
CA LYS A 67 10.85 0.95 -2.58
C LYS A 67 9.37 0.97 -2.26
N LEU A 68 8.97 1.79 -1.30
CA LEU A 68 7.57 2.01 -0.94
C LEU A 68 7.30 3.50 -0.84
N TRP A 69 6.52 4.03 -1.78
CA TRP A 69 6.12 5.43 -1.78
C TRP A 69 4.61 5.55 -1.60
N LEU A 70 4.21 6.26 -0.56
CA LEU A 70 2.83 6.49 -0.13
C LEU A 70 2.60 8.00 -0.12
N LEU A 71 2.24 8.57 -1.27
CA LEU A 71 2.31 10.02 -1.49
C LEU A 71 0.94 10.61 -1.81
N ASN A 72 0.65 11.79 -1.27
CA ASN A 72 -0.59 12.52 -1.53
C ASN A 72 -1.84 11.64 -1.28
N LEU A 73 -1.89 11.01 -0.11
CA LEU A 73 -3.00 10.17 0.33
C LEU A 73 -3.98 11.00 1.19
N HIS A 74 -4.94 10.35 1.85
CA HIS A 74 -5.85 11.05 2.76
C HIS A 74 -5.08 11.77 3.89
N LYS A 75 -5.62 12.89 4.37
CA LYS A 75 -4.98 13.74 5.40
C LYS A 75 -4.67 13.01 6.72
N TYR A 76 -5.40 11.96 7.06
CA TYR A 76 -5.17 11.14 8.26
C TYR A 76 -4.34 9.88 8.00
N PHE A 77 -3.85 9.67 6.77
CA PHE A 77 -3.01 8.51 6.46
C PHE A 77 -1.73 8.48 7.30
N LYS A 78 -1.06 9.64 7.42
CA LYS A 78 0.21 9.74 8.15
C LYS A 78 0.05 9.53 9.66
N SER A 79 -1.08 9.94 10.25
CA SER A 79 -1.38 9.61 11.65
C SER A 79 -1.61 8.12 11.81
N HIS A 80 -2.45 7.50 10.96
CA HIS A 80 -2.67 6.06 11.01
C HIS A 80 -1.38 5.23 10.77
N TRP A 81 -0.47 5.74 9.93
CA TRP A 81 0.85 5.15 9.73
C TRP A 81 1.70 5.21 11.01
N THR A 82 1.69 6.35 11.70
CA THR A 82 2.49 6.60 12.91
C THR A 82 1.93 5.81 14.10
N ASP A 83 0.61 5.87 14.31
CA ASP A 83 -0.09 5.17 15.39
C ASP A 83 0.04 3.65 15.28
N GLY A 84 0.19 3.15 14.05
CA GLY A 84 0.41 1.73 13.76
C GLY A 84 1.86 1.25 13.87
N GLU A 85 2.80 2.11 14.27
CA GLU A 85 4.25 1.84 14.32
C GLU A 85 4.80 1.29 12.99
N MET A 86 4.26 1.79 11.88
CA MET A 86 4.56 1.23 10.56
C MET A 86 6.00 1.49 10.11
N HIS A 87 6.65 2.55 10.62
CA HIS A 87 8.07 2.78 10.34
C HIS A 87 8.93 1.61 10.85
N GLN A 88 8.64 1.08 12.03
CA GLN A 88 9.35 -0.04 12.64
C GLN A 88 9.04 -1.35 11.89
N LYS A 89 7.76 -1.57 11.54
CA LYS A 89 7.32 -2.76 10.80
C LYS A 89 7.87 -2.83 9.38
N MET A 90 8.19 -1.67 8.78
CA MET A 90 8.66 -1.55 7.41
C MET A 90 10.16 -1.21 7.31
N GLN A 91 10.93 -1.42 8.38
CA GLN A 91 12.37 -1.14 8.42
C GLN A 91 13.20 -1.92 7.38
N HIS A 92 12.65 -3.02 6.84
CA HIS A 92 13.29 -3.80 5.78
C HIS A 92 13.25 -3.11 4.42
N VAL A 93 12.46 -2.04 4.25
CA VAL A 93 12.32 -1.29 3.00
C VAL A 93 13.30 -0.11 2.96
N PRO A 94 14.36 -0.14 2.10
CA PRO A 94 15.39 0.90 2.11
C PRO A 94 14.95 2.29 1.62
N ASP A 95 14.06 2.36 0.63
CA ASP A 95 13.52 3.64 0.11
C ASP A 95 12.03 3.73 0.47
N LEU A 96 11.75 4.22 1.67
CA LEU A 96 10.42 4.41 2.23
C LEU A 96 10.05 5.90 2.26
N ARG A 97 8.91 6.27 1.69
CA ARG A 97 8.40 7.65 1.67
C ARG A 97 6.91 7.69 2.03
N VAL A 98 6.56 8.45 3.05
CA VAL A 98 5.18 8.59 3.60
C VAL A 98 4.82 10.04 3.91
#